data_AF-A0A3M1JL86-F1
#
_entry.id   AF-A0A3M1JL86-F1
#
_cell.length_a   1.000
_cell.length_b   1.000
_cell.length_c   1.000
_cell.angle_alpha   90.00
_cell.angle_beta   90.00
_cell.angle_gamma   90.00
#
_symmetry.space_group_name_H-M   'P 1'
#
loop_
_entity.id
_entity.type
_entity.pdbx_description
1 polymer ?
#
loop_
_entity_poly.entity_id
_entity_poly.type
_entity_poly.pdbx_seq_one_letter_code
_entity_poly.pdbx_strand_id
1 'polypeptide(L)'
;MKHRIILIAVAILFQPLISQTPSPQVGVYLHESMINAFFRTVGPVSGKGKKKNTPYKWTIIDPRIDLEPGNATFRARVKVKAGSFKTEEKTKGIADIQYDPDSNRIRVVIQEAKVKLYFKLFGAKIPIATIDVARYYKPSFEFAGPKPIQDRVDLELPDGSRRTIQIEQIHPNLVIEKDRVAVYSDLKFTRQD
;
A
#
# COMPACT_ATOMS: atom_id res chain seq x y z
N MET A 1 24.33 -18.57 71.17
CA MET A 1 24.95 -18.13 69.90
C MET A 1 24.05 -18.59 68.75
N LYS A 2 23.41 -17.67 68.01
CA LYS A 2 22.52 -17.99 66.89
C LYS A 2 23.27 -17.78 65.58
N HIS A 3 23.57 -18.85 64.86
CA HIS A 3 24.12 -18.78 63.51
C HIS A 3 23.02 -18.42 62.51
N ARG A 4 23.23 -17.38 61.71
CA ARG A 4 22.40 -17.03 60.55
C ARG A 4 23.10 -17.54 59.30
N ILE A 5 22.50 -18.50 58.63
CA ILE A 5 22.89 -18.92 57.29
C ILE A 5 22.21 -17.94 56.31
N ILE A 6 23.01 -17.24 55.52
CA ILE A 6 22.53 -16.39 54.42
C ILE A 6 22.60 -17.25 53.15
N LEU A 7 21.44 -17.62 52.61
CA LEU A 7 21.35 -18.15 51.25
C LEU A 7 21.41 -17.00 50.26
N ILE A 8 22.41 -17.00 49.38
CA ILE A 8 22.49 -16.09 48.24
C ILE A 8 21.85 -16.82 47.05
N ALA A 9 20.68 -16.35 46.62
CA ALA A 9 20.06 -16.77 45.37
C ALA A 9 20.68 -15.98 44.22
N VAL A 10 21.43 -16.66 43.35
CA VAL A 10 21.97 -16.08 42.11
C VAL A 10 20.88 -16.15 41.05
N ALA A 11 20.29 -15.00 40.72
CA ALA A 11 19.35 -14.87 39.61
C ALA A 11 20.14 -14.73 38.30
N ILE A 12 20.16 -15.79 37.49
CA ILE A 12 20.70 -15.76 36.13
C ILE A 12 19.66 -15.06 35.24
N LEU A 13 19.91 -13.81 34.89
CA LEU A 13 19.14 -13.07 33.89
C LEU A 13 19.46 -13.65 32.50
N PHE A 14 18.60 -14.54 32.01
CA PHE A 14 18.55 -14.88 30.59
C PHE A 14 18.08 -13.64 29.82
N GLN A 15 19.01 -12.90 29.23
CA GLN A 15 18.64 -11.91 28.22
C GLN A 15 18.35 -12.66 26.91
N PRO A 16 17.16 -12.48 26.29
CA PRO A 16 16.93 -13.01 24.97
C PRO A 16 17.92 -12.35 24.01
N LEU A 17 18.71 -13.15 23.28
CA LEU A 17 19.46 -12.65 22.13
C LEU A 17 18.44 -12.04 21.17
N ILE A 18 18.41 -10.72 21.09
CA ILE A 18 17.74 -10.04 19.99
C ILE A 18 18.56 -10.39 18.76
N SER A 19 18.09 -11.36 17.98
CA SER A 19 18.63 -11.63 16.66
C SER A 19 18.43 -10.35 15.85
N GLN A 20 19.52 -9.63 15.58
CA GLN A 20 19.48 -8.51 14.65
C GLN A 20 19.21 -9.11 13.28
N THR A 21 17.96 -9.09 12.83
CA THR A 21 17.65 -9.33 11.42
C THR A 21 18.48 -8.33 10.62
N PRO A 22 19.27 -8.76 9.64
CA PRO A 22 20.05 -7.85 8.81
C PRO A 22 19.12 -6.75 8.30
N SER A 23 19.53 -5.49 8.45
CA SER A 23 18.80 -4.39 7.84
C SER A 23 18.84 -4.59 6.32
N PRO A 24 17.70 -4.56 5.62
CA PRO A 24 17.69 -4.68 4.17
C PRO A 24 18.63 -3.66 3.54
N GLN A 25 19.43 -4.08 2.57
CA GLN A 25 20.50 -3.23 2.01
C GLN A 25 19.95 -2.11 1.12
N VAL A 26 18.84 -2.37 0.43
CA VAL A 26 18.15 -1.40 -0.43
C VAL A 26 16.65 -1.45 -0.21
N GLY A 27 15.99 -0.29 -0.31
CA GLY A 27 14.55 -0.19 -0.09
C GLY A 27 13.91 1.03 -0.74
N VAL A 28 12.62 0.89 -1.02
CA VAL A 28 11.71 1.94 -1.50
C VAL A 28 10.57 2.06 -0.51
N TYR A 29 10.24 3.30 -0.13
CA TYR A 29 9.14 3.59 0.79
C TYR A 29 8.08 4.44 0.09
N LEU A 30 6.87 3.91 0.00
CA LEU A 30 5.71 4.63 -0.51
C LEU A 30 4.87 5.12 0.66
N HIS A 31 4.99 6.40 0.99
CA HIS A 31 4.17 7.01 2.05
C HIS A 31 2.70 7.11 1.65
N GLU A 32 1.80 6.83 2.60
CA GLU A 32 0.35 7.00 2.42
C GLU A 32 0.01 8.40 1.89
N SER A 33 0.68 9.44 2.40
CA SER A 33 0.46 10.82 1.99
C SER A 33 0.69 11.07 0.50
N MET A 34 1.67 10.37 -0.09
CA MET A 34 2.01 10.44 -1.51
C MET A 34 1.00 9.65 -2.36
N ILE A 35 0.60 8.46 -1.92
CA ILE A 35 -0.49 7.70 -2.56
C ILE A 35 -1.80 8.51 -2.53
N ASN A 36 -2.08 9.16 -1.40
CA ASN A 36 -3.25 10.03 -1.24
C ASN A 36 -3.12 11.34 -2.01
N ALA A 37 -1.91 11.84 -2.27
CA ALA A 37 -1.71 12.97 -3.18
C ALA A 37 -2.10 12.59 -4.60
N PHE A 38 -1.74 11.37 -5.05
CA PHE A 38 -2.20 10.85 -6.32
C PHE A 38 -3.73 10.86 -6.41
N PHE A 39 -4.45 10.28 -5.43
CA PHE A 39 -5.92 10.25 -5.44
C PHE A 39 -6.56 11.64 -5.47
N ARG A 40 -5.97 12.62 -4.79
CA ARG A 40 -6.45 14.02 -4.84
C ARG A 40 -6.27 14.63 -6.23
N THR A 41 -5.18 14.31 -6.93
CA THR A 41 -4.89 14.84 -8.28
C THR A 41 -5.85 14.30 -9.34
N VAL A 42 -6.37 13.08 -9.19
CA VAL A 42 -7.46 12.56 -10.07
C VAL A 42 -8.67 13.50 -10.07
N GLY A 43 -8.92 14.18 -8.95
CA GLY A 43 -10.06 15.07 -8.80
C GLY A 43 -11.40 14.33 -8.64
N PRO A 44 -12.52 15.07 -8.64
CA PRO A 44 -13.85 14.49 -8.45
C PRO A 44 -14.25 13.62 -9.65
N VAL A 45 -14.67 12.39 -9.37
CA VAL A 45 -15.24 11.49 -10.38
C VAL A 45 -16.77 11.52 -10.27
N SER A 46 -17.46 11.91 -11.34
CA SER A 46 -18.92 12.04 -11.35
C SER A 46 -19.58 11.15 -12.40
N GLY A 47 -20.80 10.73 -12.12
CA GLY A 47 -21.67 10.06 -13.09
C GLY A 47 -23.12 10.47 -12.94
N LYS A 48 -23.96 9.96 -13.84
CA LYS A 48 -25.40 10.22 -13.88
C LYS A 48 -26.16 8.91 -13.97
N GLY A 49 -27.42 8.93 -13.55
CA GLY A 49 -28.34 7.83 -13.76
C GLY A 49 -29.79 8.30 -13.64
N LYS A 50 -30.72 7.36 -13.78
CA LYS A 50 -32.17 7.62 -13.68
C LYS A 50 -32.83 6.49 -12.90
N LYS A 51 -33.68 6.82 -11.92
CA LYS A 51 -34.54 5.87 -11.21
C LYS A 51 -35.99 6.26 -11.48
N LYS A 52 -36.74 5.39 -12.16
CA LYS A 52 -38.06 5.74 -12.74
C LYS A 52 -37.93 7.02 -13.59
N ASN A 53 -38.57 8.12 -13.21
CA ASN A 53 -38.50 9.42 -13.90
C ASN A 53 -37.60 10.45 -13.22
N THR A 54 -36.89 10.09 -12.16
CA THR A 54 -36.03 11.01 -11.42
C THR A 54 -34.58 10.85 -11.85
N PRO A 55 -33.99 11.82 -12.59
CA PRO A 55 -32.56 11.81 -12.88
C PRO A 55 -31.76 12.11 -11.62
N TYR A 56 -30.58 11.50 -11.51
CA TYR A 56 -29.64 11.76 -10.43
C TYR A 56 -28.22 11.89 -10.95
N LYS A 57 -27.41 12.63 -10.20
CA LYS A 57 -25.96 12.71 -10.36
C LYS A 57 -25.31 12.17 -9.10
N TRP A 58 -24.20 11.48 -9.26
CA TRP A 58 -23.34 11.07 -8.15
C TRP A 58 -21.93 11.60 -8.36
N THR A 59 -21.18 11.79 -7.27
CA THR A 59 -19.80 12.27 -7.32
C THR A 59 -19.01 11.64 -6.18
N ILE A 60 -17.93 10.95 -6.53
CA ILE A 60 -16.95 10.43 -5.59
C ILE A 60 -16.08 11.60 -5.15
N ILE A 61 -15.90 11.73 -3.84
CA ILE A 61 -15.09 12.75 -3.20
C ILE A 61 -14.22 12.12 -2.12
N ASP A 62 -13.12 12.80 -1.80
CA ASP A 62 -12.20 12.39 -0.74
C ASP A 62 -11.75 10.91 -0.89
N PRO A 63 -11.35 10.45 -2.09
CA PRO A 63 -10.75 9.13 -2.25
C PRO A 63 -9.38 9.11 -1.58
N ARG A 64 -9.13 8.08 -0.80
CA ARG A 64 -7.86 7.86 -0.12
C ARG A 64 -7.64 6.40 0.24
N ILE A 65 -6.39 6.03 0.44
CA ILE A 65 -5.97 4.82 1.11
C ILE A 65 -5.67 5.13 2.57
N ASP A 66 -5.82 4.12 3.41
CA ASP A 66 -5.52 4.10 4.84
C ASP A 66 -4.66 2.86 5.07
N LEU A 67 -3.39 3.07 5.43
CA LEU A 67 -2.38 2.04 5.62
C LEU A 67 -2.21 1.73 7.10
N GLU A 68 -2.52 0.49 7.44
CA GLU A 68 -2.31 -0.11 8.75
C GLU A 68 -1.35 -1.30 8.60
N PRO A 69 -0.68 -1.74 9.67
CA PRO A 69 0.20 -2.91 9.61
C PRO A 69 -0.47 -4.12 8.95
N GLY A 70 0.06 -4.54 7.80
CA GLY A 70 -0.46 -5.66 7.00
C GLY A 70 -1.77 -5.40 6.24
N ASN A 71 -2.32 -4.18 6.23
CA ASN A 71 -3.60 -3.89 5.59
C ASN A 71 -3.59 -2.54 4.86
N ALA A 72 -4.19 -2.51 3.67
CA ALA A 72 -4.49 -1.28 2.97
C ALA A 72 -6.00 -1.18 2.68
N THR A 73 -6.63 -0.12 3.18
CA THR A 73 -8.07 0.11 3.02
C THR A 73 -8.33 1.31 2.14
N PHE A 74 -9.08 1.14 1.06
CA PHE A 74 -9.60 2.25 0.27
C PHE A 74 -10.81 2.88 0.98
N ARG A 75 -10.88 4.21 1.01
CA ARG A 75 -11.99 4.98 1.59
C ARG A 75 -12.37 6.10 0.64
N ALA A 76 -13.67 6.32 0.48
CA ALA A 76 -14.18 7.49 -0.22
C ALA A 76 -15.57 7.87 0.32
N ARG A 77 -16.09 9.00 -0.16
CA ARG A 77 -17.48 9.40 0.05
C ARG A 77 -18.15 9.65 -1.29
N VAL A 78 -19.43 9.35 -1.39
CA VAL A 78 -20.22 9.54 -2.61
C VAL A 78 -21.37 10.47 -2.32
N LYS A 79 -21.32 11.66 -2.92
CA LYS A 79 -22.42 12.62 -2.94
C LYS A 79 -23.42 12.23 -4.02
N VAL A 80 -24.70 12.22 -3.69
CA VAL A 80 -25.79 11.98 -4.65
C VAL A 80 -26.72 13.18 -4.66
N LYS A 81 -27.07 13.67 -5.85
CA LYS A 81 -28.02 14.77 -6.06
C LYS A 81 -29.13 14.34 -7.02
N ALA A 82 -30.39 14.52 -6.62
CA ALA A 82 -31.55 14.34 -7.50
C ALA A 82 -32.59 15.42 -7.23
N GLY A 83 -32.84 16.28 -8.21
CA GLY A 83 -33.59 17.52 -7.97
C GLY A 83 -32.98 18.33 -6.82
N SER A 84 -33.80 18.62 -5.81
CA SER A 84 -33.39 19.33 -4.59
C SER A 84 -32.79 18.42 -3.51
N PHE A 85 -32.88 17.09 -3.65
CA PHE A 85 -32.38 16.16 -2.65
C PHE A 85 -30.87 15.94 -2.81
N LYS A 86 -30.15 15.95 -1.68
CA LYS A 86 -28.73 15.64 -1.59
C LYS A 86 -28.49 14.64 -0.46
N THR A 87 -27.73 13.58 -0.71
CA THR A 87 -27.21 12.69 0.34
C THR A 87 -25.72 12.45 0.13
N GLU A 88 -25.06 11.94 1.17
CA GLU A 88 -23.67 11.53 1.13
C GLU A 88 -23.55 10.17 1.82
N GLU A 89 -22.90 9.21 1.15
CA GLU A 89 -22.69 7.87 1.68
C GLU A 89 -21.18 7.57 1.71
N LYS A 90 -20.70 6.97 2.80
CA LYS A 90 -19.30 6.53 2.92
C LYS A 90 -19.14 5.18 2.23
N THR A 91 -17.98 4.94 1.63
CA THR A 91 -17.61 3.63 1.10
C THR A 91 -16.23 3.23 1.57
N LYS A 92 -16.07 1.92 1.77
CA LYS A 92 -14.80 1.26 2.08
C LYS A 92 -14.60 0.13 1.09
N GLY A 93 -13.34 -0.08 0.72
CA GLY A 93 -12.93 -1.12 -0.20
C GLY A 93 -11.58 -1.70 0.17
N ILE A 94 -11.23 -2.81 -0.46
CA ILE A 94 -9.91 -3.42 -0.31
C ILE A 94 -8.97 -2.73 -1.29
N ALA A 95 -7.86 -2.22 -0.77
CA ALA A 95 -6.71 -1.86 -1.57
C ALA A 95 -5.67 -2.96 -1.41
N ASP A 96 -5.13 -3.41 -2.53
CA ASP A 96 -4.14 -4.46 -2.60
C ASP A 96 -2.84 -3.86 -3.12
N ILE A 97 -1.74 -4.15 -2.44
CA ILE A 97 -0.43 -3.60 -2.76
C ILE A 97 0.53 -4.76 -2.98
N GLN A 98 0.99 -4.88 -4.22
CA GLN A 98 1.76 -6.02 -4.69
C GLN A 98 3.15 -5.56 -5.10
N TYR A 99 4.16 -6.40 -4.90
CA TYR A 99 5.48 -6.23 -5.51
C TYR A 99 5.80 -7.44 -6.38
N ASP A 100 6.18 -7.18 -7.62
CA ASP A 100 6.71 -8.15 -8.56
C ASP A 100 8.23 -7.92 -8.71
N PRO A 101 9.09 -8.80 -8.15
CA PRO A 101 10.55 -8.68 -8.24
C PRO A 101 11.11 -8.89 -9.65
N ASP A 102 10.42 -9.65 -10.51
CA ASP A 102 10.91 -9.95 -11.85
C ASP A 102 10.85 -8.69 -12.71
N SER A 103 9.68 -8.03 -12.70
CA SER A 103 9.46 -6.76 -13.40
C SER A 103 9.88 -5.52 -12.62
N ASN A 104 10.29 -5.68 -11.37
CA ASN A 104 10.59 -4.62 -10.40
C ASN A 104 9.45 -3.59 -10.23
N ARG A 105 8.20 -4.06 -10.15
CA ARG A 105 7.01 -3.20 -10.09
C ARG A 105 6.25 -3.35 -8.79
N ILE A 106 6.07 -2.25 -8.10
CA ILE A 106 5.11 -2.11 -6.99
C ILE A 106 3.79 -1.62 -7.58
N ARG A 107 2.67 -2.30 -7.32
CA ARG A 107 1.34 -1.96 -7.84
C ARG A 107 0.35 -1.73 -6.71
N VAL A 108 -0.37 -0.61 -6.76
CA VAL A 108 -1.52 -0.31 -5.87
C VAL A 108 -2.81 -0.49 -6.66
N VAL A 109 -3.64 -1.44 -6.23
CA VAL A 109 -4.87 -1.85 -6.92
C VAL A 109 -6.05 -1.70 -5.97
N ILE A 110 -7.09 -0.96 -6.36
CA ILE A 110 -8.36 -0.99 -5.63
C ILE A 110 -9.19 -2.15 -6.18
N GLN A 111 -9.33 -3.21 -5.39
CA GLN A 111 -10.00 -4.45 -5.86
C GLN A 111 -11.50 -4.24 -6.00
N GLU A 112 -12.15 -3.76 -4.94
CA GLU A 112 -13.59 -3.55 -4.88
C GLU A 112 -13.92 -2.43 -3.89
N ALA A 113 -14.88 -1.57 -4.25
CA ALA A 113 -15.42 -0.57 -3.34
C ALA A 113 -16.89 -0.28 -3.71
N LYS A 114 -17.80 -1.14 -3.28
CA LYS A 114 -19.24 -0.99 -3.57
C LYS A 114 -19.91 -0.03 -2.60
N VAL A 115 -20.81 0.81 -3.12
CA VAL A 115 -21.66 1.70 -2.32
C VAL A 115 -23.08 1.70 -2.84
N LYS A 116 -24.02 1.51 -1.92
CA LYS A 116 -25.45 1.62 -2.19
C LYS A 116 -25.86 3.09 -2.07
N LEU A 117 -26.48 3.62 -3.12
CA LEU A 117 -26.96 4.99 -3.19
C LEU A 117 -28.44 5.03 -2.80
N TYR A 118 -28.83 6.06 -2.03
CA TYR A 118 -30.20 6.24 -1.56
C TYR A 118 -30.67 7.69 -1.73
N PHE A 119 -31.99 7.90 -1.84
CA PHE A 119 -32.61 9.20 -1.55
C PHE A 119 -33.16 9.20 -0.14
N LYS A 120 -33.14 10.36 0.52
CA LYS A 120 -33.95 10.59 1.72
C LYS A 120 -35.21 11.34 1.32
N LEU A 121 -36.36 10.68 1.39
CA LEU A 121 -37.66 11.26 1.11
C LEU A 121 -38.54 11.08 2.34
N PHE A 122 -39.02 12.18 2.94
CA PHE A 122 -39.83 12.16 4.17
C PHE A 122 -39.24 11.27 5.29
N GLY A 123 -37.92 11.32 5.48
CA GLY A 123 -37.21 10.51 6.48
C GLY A 123 -36.87 9.07 6.06
N ALA A 124 -37.48 8.54 4.99
CA ALA A 124 -37.21 7.20 4.49
C ALA A 124 -36.02 7.15 3.51
N LYS A 125 -35.18 6.11 3.61
CA LYS A 125 -34.09 5.83 2.66
C LYS A 125 -34.60 4.97 1.49
N ILE A 126 -34.68 5.55 0.30
CA ILE A 126 -35.13 4.86 -0.92
C ILE A 126 -33.91 4.45 -1.75
N PRO A 127 -33.65 3.15 -2.02
CA PRO A 127 -32.50 2.69 -2.80
C PRO A 127 -32.59 3.08 -4.27
N ILE A 128 -31.47 3.56 -4.81
CA ILE A 128 -31.35 4.05 -6.19
C ILE A 128 -30.58 3.04 -7.04
N ALA A 129 -29.32 2.81 -6.67
CA ALA A 129 -28.35 2.00 -7.41
C ALA A 129 -27.22 1.56 -6.47
N THR A 130 -26.47 0.55 -6.89
CA THR A 130 -25.18 0.21 -6.30
C THR A 130 -24.12 0.57 -7.32
N ILE A 131 -23.13 1.36 -6.94
CA ILE A 131 -21.97 1.65 -7.78
C ILE A 131 -20.72 1.01 -7.18
N ASP A 132 -19.84 0.53 -8.03
CA ASP A 132 -18.52 0.03 -7.65
C ASP A 132 -17.48 1.11 -7.99
N VAL A 133 -17.05 1.86 -6.97
CA VAL A 133 -16.20 3.03 -7.18
C VAL A 133 -14.76 2.65 -7.55
N ALA A 134 -14.35 1.42 -7.26
CA ALA A 134 -13.02 0.91 -7.60
C ALA A 134 -12.75 0.97 -9.11
N ARG A 135 -13.80 0.81 -9.94
CA ARG A 135 -13.71 0.82 -11.41
C ARG A 135 -13.19 2.14 -11.99
N TYR A 136 -13.29 3.24 -11.25
CA TYR A 136 -12.87 4.55 -11.72
C TYR A 136 -11.43 4.92 -11.34
N TYR A 137 -10.78 4.08 -10.53
CA TYR A 137 -9.36 4.21 -10.18
C TYR A 137 -8.54 3.12 -10.88
N LYS A 138 -8.89 2.85 -12.15
CA LYS A 138 -8.18 1.95 -13.06
C LYS A 138 -7.65 2.76 -14.24
N PRO A 139 -6.38 2.58 -14.66
CA PRO A 139 -5.44 1.54 -14.26
C PRO A 139 -4.84 1.72 -12.85
N SER A 140 -4.15 0.69 -12.37
CA SER A 140 -3.38 0.69 -11.11
C SER A 140 -2.23 1.69 -11.14
N PHE A 141 -1.83 2.16 -9.95
CA PHE A 141 -0.63 3.02 -9.81
C PHE A 141 0.60 2.15 -9.62
N GLU A 142 1.64 2.43 -10.40
CA GLU A 142 2.87 1.63 -10.41
C GLU A 142 4.09 2.46 -10.00
N PHE A 143 4.99 1.83 -9.24
CA PHE A 143 6.27 2.39 -8.83
C PHE A 143 7.38 1.38 -9.08
N ALA A 144 8.61 1.86 -9.30
CA ALA A 144 9.78 0.99 -9.33
C ALA A 144 10.06 0.46 -7.91
N GLY A 145 10.40 -0.82 -7.82
CA GLY A 145 10.92 -1.41 -6.59
C GLY A 145 12.44 -1.24 -6.44
N PRO A 146 13.03 -1.86 -5.41
CA PRO A 146 14.44 -1.67 -5.05
C PRO A 146 15.44 -2.46 -5.92
N LYS A 147 15.01 -3.14 -7.00
CA LYS A 147 15.94 -3.81 -7.92
C LYS A 147 16.77 -2.78 -8.71
N PRO A 148 18.10 -2.93 -8.78
CA PRO A 148 18.95 -2.09 -9.61
C PRO A 148 18.53 -2.09 -11.08
N ILE A 149 18.76 -0.97 -11.77
CA ILE A 149 18.45 -0.83 -13.20
C ILE A 149 19.35 -1.72 -14.05
N GLN A 150 20.62 -1.89 -13.64
CA GLN A 150 21.60 -2.74 -14.31
C GLN A 150 21.79 -4.05 -13.55
N ASP A 151 21.88 -5.16 -14.28
CA ASP A 151 22.13 -6.50 -13.76
C ASP A 151 23.62 -6.87 -13.72
N ARG A 152 24.48 -6.01 -14.26
CA ARG A 152 25.92 -6.23 -14.33
C ARG A 152 26.69 -4.91 -14.37
N VAL A 153 27.97 -4.99 -14.03
CA VAL A 153 28.96 -3.92 -14.20
C VAL A 153 30.23 -4.51 -14.77
N ASP A 154 30.75 -3.92 -15.84
CA ASP A 154 32.04 -4.26 -16.42
C ASP A 154 33.10 -3.26 -15.99
N LEU A 155 34.22 -3.76 -15.47
CA LEU A 155 35.35 -2.98 -15.00
C LEU A 155 36.58 -3.27 -15.87
N GLU A 156 37.25 -2.22 -16.34
CA GLU A 156 38.57 -2.35 -16.96
C GLU A 156 39.65 -2.31 -15.87
N LEU A 157 40.56 -3.28 -15.89
CA LEU A 157 41.66 -3.39 -14.94
C LEU A 157 42.94 -2.75 -15.51
N PRO A 158 43.91 -2.38 -14.66
CA PRO A 158 45.16 -1.74 -15.13
C PRO A 158 46.00 -2.59 -16.10
N ASP A 159 45.81 -3.91 -16.12
CA ASP A 159 46.46 -4.83 -17.08
C ASP A 159 45.71 -4.93 -18.42
N GLY A 160 44.65 -4.14 -18.61
CA GLY A 160 43.79 -4.14 -19.80
C GLY A 160 42.76 -5.26 -19.81
N SER A 161 42.73 -6.15 -18.82
CA SER A 161 41.70 -7.18 -18.72
C SER A 161 40.36 -6.58 -18.25
N ARG A 162 39.25 -7.28 -18.53
CA ARG A 162 37.91 -6.89 -18.09
C ARG A 162 37.41 -7.82 -16.98
N ARG A 163 36.74 -7.25 -15.99
CA ARG A 163 36.06 -7.97 -14.92
C ARG A 163 34.57 -7.65 -14.94
N THR A 164 33.74 -8.67 -15.11
CA THR A 164 32.28 -8.54 -15.03
C THR A 164 31.81 -8.92 -13.62
N ILE A 165 31.02 -8.04 -13.02
CA ILE A 165 30.31 -8.25 -11.76
C ILE A 165 28.83 -8.36 -12.07
N GLN A 166 28.23 -9.52 -11.80
CA GLN A 166 26.79 -9.72 -11.85
C GLN A 166 26.15 -9.19 -10.57
N ILE A 167 25.00 -8.53 -10.70
CA ILE A 167 24.21 -7.95 -9.63
C ILE A 167 22.86 -8.66 -9.62
N GLU A 168 22.59 -9.37 -8.54
CA GLU A 168 21.35 -10.12 -8.34
C GLU A 168 20.59 -9.54 -7.15
N GLN A 169 19.28 -9.34 -7.32
CA GLN A 169 18.38 -9.04 -6.21
C GLN A 169 18.05 -10.34 -5.49
N ILE A 170 18.24 -10.37 -4.17
CA ILE A 170 17.86 -11.51 -3.33
C ILE A 170 16.98 -11.06 -2.17
N HIS A 171 16.21 -12.00 -1.62
CA HIS A 171 15.27 -11.77 -0.51
C HIS A 171 14.34 -10.56 -0.69
N PRO A 172 13.68 -10.38 -1.86
CA PRO A 172 12.69 -9.31 -2.00
C PRO A 172 11.54 -9.50 -1.02
N ASN A 173 11.13 -8.41 -0.37
CA ASN A 173 9.97 -8.43 0.50
C ASN A 173 9.17 -7.12 0.41
N LEU A 174 7.87 -7.23 0.67
CA LEU A 174 6.95 -6.11 0.81
C LEU A 174 6.29 -6.17 2.19
N VAL A 175 6.31 -5.06 2.90
CA VAL A 175 5.65 -4.91 4.19
C VAL A 175 4.78 -3.65 4.14
N ILE A 176 3.52 -3.81 4.53
CA ILE A 176 2.64 -2.66 4.79
C ILE A 176 2.80 -2.31 6.26
N GLU A 177 3.35 -1.15 6.53
CA GLU A 177 3.47 -0.57 7.86
C GLU A 177 2.41 0.50 8.05
N LYS A 178 2.31 1.04 9.27
CA LYS A 178 1.48 2.22 9.51
C LYS A 178 1.96 3.37 8.62
N ASP A 179 1.04 3.93 7.84
CA ASP A 179 1.23 5.10 6.97
C ASP A 179 2.25 4.95 5.82
N ARG A 180 2.76 3.75 5.54
CA ARG A 180 3.66 3.51 4.38
C ARG A 180 3.72 2.05 3.95
N VAL A 181 4.13 1.85 2.71
CA VAL A 181 4.56 0.55 2.16
C VAL A 181 6.08 0.56 2.07
N ALA A 182 6.72 -0.44 2.65
CA ALA A 182 8.15 -0.68 2.54
C ALA A 182 8.39 -1.87 1.61
N VAL A 183 9.17 -1.66 0.56
CA VAL A 183 9.63 -2.74 -0.32
C VAL A 183 11.15 -2.76 -0.27
N TYR A 184 11.72 -3.89 0.06
CA TYR A 184 13.16 -4.01 0.29
C TYR A 184 13.73 -5.31 -0.25
N SER A 185 15.04 -5.33 -0.43
CA SER A 185 15.79 -6.50 -0.86
C SER A 185 17.26 -6.37 -0.48
N ASP A 186 17.99 -7.48 -0.54
CA ASP A 186 19.45 -7.46 -0.52
C ASP A 186 20.00 -7.56 -1.94
N LEU A 187 21.27 -7.19 -2.10
CA LEU A 187 22.00 -7.34 -3.35
C LEU A 187 23.13 -8.35 -3.18
N LYS A 188 23.23 -9.25 -4.15
CA LYS A 188 24.34 -10.18 -4.26
C LYS A 188 25.18 -9.81 -5.46
N PHE A 189 26.47 -9.63 -5.22
CA PHE A 189 27.46 -9.36 -6.24
C PHE A 189 28.28 -10.62 -6.49
N THR A 190 28.26 -11.11 -7.73
CA THR A 190 29.02 -12.31 -8.11
C THR A 190 29.98 -11.94 -9.22
N ARG A 191 31.28 -12.18 -8.99
CA ARG A 191 32.27 -12.05 -10.06
C ARG A 191 32.02 -13.17 -11.08
N GLN A 192 31.96 -12.82 -12.36
CA GLN A 192 32.09 -13.81 -13.43
C GLN A 192 33.57 -13.90 -13.79
N ASP A 193 34.12 -15.10 -13.60
CA ASP A 193 35.44 -15.50 -14.05
C ASP A 193 35.40 -16.04 -15.47
#